data_AF-A0A6V7JMK7-F1
#
_entry.id   AF-A0A6V7JMK7-F1
#
_cell.length_a   1.000
_cell.length_b   1.000
_cell.length_c   1.000
_cell.angle_alpha   90.00
_cell.angle_beta   90.00
_cell.angle_gamma   90.00
#
_symmetry.space_group_name_H-M   'P 1'
#
loop_
_entity.id
_entity.type
_entity.pdbx_description
1 polymer ?
#
loop_
_entity_poly.entity_id
_entity_poly.type
_entity_poly.pdbx_seq_one_letter_code
_entity_poly.pdbx_strand_id
1 'polypeptide(L)' 'ELTHIVPDVISDPTLPRTEEHPCPKCNHREAVFFQAQTRRAEEEMRLYYVCTSVHCCHRWTE' A
#
# COMPACT_ATOMS: atom_id res chain seq x y z
N GLU A 1 -0.33 -6.94 -10.42
CA GLU A 1 0.26 -7.10 -9.07
C GLU A 1 -0.46 -6.26 -8.02
N LEU A 2 -0.70 -4.96 -8.22
CA LEU A 2 -1.58 -4.14 -7.35
C LEU A 2 -3.02 -4.67 -7.21
N THR A 3 -3.52 -5.39 -8.22
CA THR A 3 -4.86 -5.99 -8.24
C THR A 3 -5.06 -7.09 -7.19
N HIS A 4 -4.00 -7.71 -6.68
CA HIS A 4 -4.08 -8.77 -5.67
C HIS A 4 -4.07 -8.25 -4.23
N ILE A 5 -3.80 -6.96 -4.04
CA ILE A 5 -3.80 -6.33 -2.71
C ILE A 5 -5.24 -6.09 -2.33
N VAL A 6 -5.75 -6.75 -1.29
CA VAL A 6 -7.10 -6.50 -0.79
C VAL A 6 -7.14 -5.17 -0.02
N PRO A 7 -8.19 -4.35 -0.15
CA PRO A 7 -8.28 -3.08 0.58
C PRO A 7 -8.39 -3.27 2.09
N ASP A 8 -8.84 -4.43 2.59
CA ASP A 8 -8.94 -4.75 4.02
C ASP A 8 -7.59 -4.76 4.76
N VAL A 9 -6.46 -4.76 4.04
CA VAL A 9 -5.13 -4.62 4.66
C VAL A 9 -4.99 -3.36 5.51
N ILE A 10 -5.78 -2.31 5.25
CA ILE A 10 -5.77 -1.08 6.06
C ILE A 10 -6.24 -1.32 7.50
N SER A 11 -7.03 -2.37 7.72
CA SER A 11 -7.57 -2.76 9.03
C SER A 11 -6.64 -3.69 9.81
N ASP A 12 -5.58 -4.21 9.18
CA ASP A 12 -4.63 -5.11 9.84
C ASP A 12 -3.67 -4.30 10.73
N PRO A 13 -3.73 -4.42 12.06
CA PRO A 13 -2.88 -3.67 12.96
C PRO A 13 -1.40 -4.12 12.94
N THR A 14 -1.11 -5.24 12.28
CA THR A 14 0.26 -5.77 12.16
C THR A 14 1.03 -5.17 10.99
N LEU A 15 0.34 -4.50 10.06
CA LEU A 15 0.98 -3.86 8.92
C LEU A 15 1.45 -2.45 9.28
N PRO A 16 2.67 -2.07 8.84
CA PRO A 16 3.23 -0.77 9.15
C PRO A 16 2.52 0.34 8.36
N ARG A 17 2.50 1.54 8.95
CA ARG A 17 1.88 2.74 8.40
C ARG A 17 2.90 3.86 8.29
N THR A 18 2.74 4.73 7.30
CA THR A 18 3.57 5.91 7.08
C THR A 18 2.71 7.12 6.74
N GLU A 19 3.18 8.31 7.13
CA GLU A 19 2.63 9.61 6.69
C GLU A 19 3.51 10.31 5.64
N GLU A 20 4.68 9.73 5.31
CA GLU A 20 5.67 10.33 4.41
C GLU A 20 5.26 10.24 2.93
N HIS A 21 4.41 9.26 2.60
CA HIS A 21 3.94 9.01 1.23
C HIS A 21 2.42 9.26 1.14
N PRO A 22 1.99 10.52 0.95
CA PRO A 22 0.57 10.84 0.85
C PRO A 22 -0.05 10.22 -0.40
N CYS A 23 -1.32 9.84 -0.28
CA CYS A 23 -2.05 9.20 -1.37
C CYS A 23 -2.17 10.14 -2.59
N PRO A 24 -1.71 9.74 -3.79
CA PRO A 24 -1.74 10.60 -4.99
C PRO A 24 -3.16 10.88 -5.51
N LYS A 25 -4.17 10.12 -5.04
CA LYS A 25 -5.57 10.25 -5.47
C LYS A 25 -6.39 11.21 -4.60
N CYS A 26 -6.18 11.19 -3.28
CA CYS A 26 -7.00 11.96 -2.33
C CYS A 26 -6.20 12.84 -1.38
N ASN A 27 -4.86 12.81 -1.48
CA ASN A 27 -3.93 13.56 -0.64
C ASN A 27 -4.05 13.26 0.86
N HIS A 28 -4.65 12.12 1.22
CA HIS A 28 -4.64 11.60 2.58
C HIS A 28 -3.21 11.22 2.96
N ARG A 29 -2.81 11.57 4.19
CA ARG A 29 -1.41 11.45 4.61
C ARG A 29 -1.03 10.02 4.98
N GLU A 30 -1.93 9.27 5.60
CA GLU A 30 -1.62 7.94 6.10
C GLU A 30 -1.80 6.86 5.02
N ALA A 31 -0.79 5.99 4.90
CA ALA A 31 -0.83 4.83 4.04
C ALA A 31 -0.24 3.62 4.78
N VAL A 32 -0.87 2.45 4.60
CA VAL A 32 -0.24 1.16 4.93
C VAL A 32 0.77 0.82 3.85
N PHE A 33 1.94 0.30 4.23
CA PHE A 33 2.94 -0.14 3.27
C PHE A 33 3.45 -1.55 3.56
N PHE A 34 3.86 -2.28 2.52
CA PHE A 34 4.47 -3.60 2.66
C PHE A 34 5.26 -3.99 1.40
N GLN A 35 6.20 -4.92 1.55
CA GLN A 35 6.87 -5.57 0.43
C GLN A 35 6.13 -6.87 0.10
N ALA A 36 5.66 -7.03 -1.13
CA ALA A 36 5.09 -8.29 -1.58
C ALA A 36 6.20 -9.21 -2.08
N GLN A 37 6.22 -10.46 -1.62
CA GLN A 37 7.09 -11.49 -2.19
C GLN A 37 6.51 -11.94 -3.54
N THR A 38 6.96 -11.33 -4.62
CA THR A 38 6.60 -11.80 -5.97
C THR A 38 7.41 -13.07 -6.26
N ARG A 39 6.77 -14.09 -6.89
CA ARG A 39 7.44 -15.35 -7.28
C ARG A 39 8.58 -15.15 -8.28
N ARG A 40 8.63 -13.97 -8.92
CA ARG A 40 9.73 -13.56 -9.79
C ARG A 40 10.73 -12.78 -8.95
N ALA A 41 11.71 -13.50 -8.43
CA ALA A 41 12.81 -12.98 -7.61
C ALA A 41 13.70 -11.90 -8.30
N GLU A 42 13.33 -11.44 -9.50
CA GLU A 42 14.06 -10.46 -10.31
C GLU A 42 13.40 -9.07 -10.29
N GLU A 43 12.14 -8.94 -9.88
CA GLU A 43 11.51 -7.63 -9.73
C GLU A 43 11.82 -7.10 -8.33
N GLU A 44 12.92 -6.33 -8.27
CA GLU A 44 13.32 -5.30 -7.30
C GLU A 44 12.39 -5.13 -6.09
N MET A 45 12.93 -5.13 -4.86
CA MET A 45 12.17 -4.96 -3.61
C MET A 45 11.30 -3.69 -3.62
N ARG A 46 10.10 -3.78 -4.18
CA ARG A 46 9.16 -2.67 -4.30
C ARG A 46 8.28 -2.59 -3.07
N LEU A 47 8.05 -1.36 -2.64
CA LEU A 47 7.07 -1.04 -1.62
C LEU A 47 5.72 -0.81 -2.28
N TYR A 48 4.72 -1.48 -1.71
CA TYR A 48 3.33 -1.29 -2.06
C TYR A 48 2.70 -0.42 -0.99
N TYR A 49 1.87 0.53 -1.41
CA TYR A 49 1.15 1.44 -0.52
C TYR A 49 -0.35 1.31 -0.72
N VAL A 50 -1.10 1.43 0.37
CA VAL A 50 -2.56 1.46 0.38
C VAL A 50 -3.04 2.61 1.26
N CYS A 51 -3.81 3.51 0.68
CA CYS A 51 -4.39 4.64 1.41
C CYS A 51 -5.36 4.13 2.49
N THR A 52 -5.20 4.59 3.74
CA THR A 52 -6.04 4.18 4.86
C THR A 52 -7.42 4.85 4.88
N SER A 53 -7.64 5.86 4.01
CA SER A 53 -8.97 6.43 3.81
C SER A 53 -9.91 5.39 3.18
N VAL A 54 -10.89 4.94 3.95
CA VAL A 54 -11.94 3.97 3.55
C VAL A 54 -12.74 4.40 2.33
N HIS A 55 -12.81 5.71 2.05
CA HIS A 55 -13.48 6.24 0.86
C HIS A 55 -12.57 6.26 -0.38
N CYS A 56 -11.26 6.02 -0.21
CA CYS A 56 -10.26 6.04 -1.26
C CYS A 56 -9.73 4.65 -1.60
N CYS A 57 -9.14 3.96 -0.61
CA CYS A 57 -8.48 2.65 -0.73
C CYS A 57 -7.58 2.51 -1.96
N HIS A 58 -6.97 3.63 -2.38
CA HIS A 58 -6.10 3.67 -3.55
C HIS A 58 -4.81 2.91 -3.26
N ARG A 59 -4.30 2.20 -4.27
CA ARG A 59 -3.14 1.33 -4.18
C ARG A 59 -2.14 1.79 -5.21
N TRP A 60 -0.90 1.99 -4.80
CA TRP A 60 0.19 2.42 -5.69
C TRP A 60 1.51 1.80 -5.24
N THR A 61 2.52 1.90 -6.09
CA THR A 61 3.90 1.51 -5.80
C THR A 61 4.81 2.67 -6.10
N GLU A 62 5.96 2.71 -5.42
CA GLU A 62 7.14 3.46 -5.85
C GLU A 62 8.21 2.49 -6.37
#